data_AF-A0A1H1KKU8-F1
#
_entry.id   AF-A0A1H1KKU8-F1
#
_cell.length_a   1.000
_cell.length_b   1.000
_cell.length_c   1.000
_cell.angle_alpha   90.00
_cell.angle_beta   90.00
_cell.angle_gamma   90.00
#
_symmetry.space_group_name_H-M   'P 1'
#
loop_
_entity.id
_entity.type
_entity.pdbx_description
1 polymer ?
#
loop_
_entity_poly.entity_id
_entity_poly.type
_entity_poly.pdbx_seq_one_letter_code
_entity_poly.pdbx_strand_id
1 'polypeptide(L)'
;MNGYELITHGRTSGWNPETDAVNAVNFYGMRPVEVAAQAGDVREFAAIVAHPDFDPTGARPHYFADVGRLSDGDGDARFARLRPELDAYKSRFVSRPR
;
A
#
# COMPACT_ATOMS: atom_id res chain seq x y z
N MET A 1 15.84 -3.75 -7.63
CA MET A 1 15.17 -4.60 -6.63
C MET A 1 14.67 -3.67 -5.55
N ASN A 2 13.42 -3.82 -5.09
CA ASN A 2 12.86 -2.96 -4.05
C ASN A 2 13.08 -3.59 -2.68
N GLY A 3 13.69 -2.84 -1.75
CA GLY A 3 13.97 -3.30 -0.38
C GLY A 3 12.82 -3.05 0.58
N TYR A 4 11.82 -2.29 0.15
CA TYR A 4 10.67 -1.94 0.98
C TYR A 4 9.73 -3.13 1.22
N GLU A 5 9.49 -3.45 2.49
CA GLU A 5 8.73 -4.62 2.91
C GLU A 5 7.99 -4.41 4.23
N LEU A 6 7.11 -5.36 4.53
CA LEU A 6 6.45 -5.46 5.83
C LEU A 6 7.41 -6.15 6.81
N ILE A 7 7.88 -5.44 7.84
CA ILE A 7 8.78 -6.00 8.87
C ILE A 7 7.99 -6.86 9.85
N THR A 8 6.81 -6.37 10.25
CA THR A 8 5.88 -7.08 11.14
C THR A 8 4.50 -6.42 11.02
N HIS A 9 3.52 -6.95 11.75
CA HIS A 9 2.17 -6.42 11.76
C HIS A 9 2.15 -4.91 12.01
N GLY A 10 1.57 -4.17 11.08
CA GLY A 10 1.44 -2.72 11.19
C GLY A 10 2.73 -1.92 11.03
N ARG A 11 3.83 -2.55 10.63
CA ARG A 11 5.13 -1.88 10.53
C ARG A 11 5.85 -2.26 9.24
N THR A 12 6.23 -1.23 8.49
CA THR A 12 7.01 -1.34 7.27
C THR A 12 8.50 -1.10 7.55
N SER A 13 9.35 -1.33 6.56
CA SER A 13 10.77 -0.99 6.63
C SER A 13 11.07 0.51 6.46
N GLY A 14 10.05 1.34 6.24
CA GLY A 14 10.20 2.74 5.89
C GLY A 14 10.38 2.89 4.38
N TRP A 15 9.37 3.37 3.67
CA TRP A 15 9.48 3.62 2.22
C TRP A 15 10.34 4.85 1.96
N ASN A 16 11.37 4.71 1.11
CA ASN A 16 12.20 5.82 0.67
C ASN A 16 12.19 5.94 -0.87
N PRO A 17 11.65 7.02 -1.46
CA PRO A 17 11.60 7.18 -2.91
C PRO A 17 12.97 7.26 -3.60
N GLU A 18 14.06 7.55 -2.87
CA GLU A 18 15.41 7.59 -3.43
C GLU A 18 15.98 6.18 -3.70
N THR A 19 15.52 5.18 -2.96
CA THR A 19 16.07 3.81 -3.02
C THR A 19 15.02 2.76 -3.39
N ASP A 20 13.75 3.03 -3.14
CA ASP A 20 12.64 2.11 -3.34
C ASP A 20 11.79 2.55 -4.53
N ALA A 21 12.05 1.93 -5.68
CA ALA A 21 11.29 2.21 -6.90
C ALA A 21 9.78 2.02 -6.67
N VAL A 22 9.01 3.09 -6.86
CA VAL A 22 7.58 3.21 -6.51
C VAL A 22 6.68 2.08 -7.06
N ASN A 23 7.08 1.47 -8.18
CA ASN A 23 6.31 0.42 -8.84
C ASN A 23 6.95 -0.97 -8.77
N ALA A 24 8.22 -1.08 -8.37
CA ALA A 24 8.96 -2.33 -8.40
C ALA A 24 8.50 -3.26 -7.27
N VAL A 25 8.35 -4.54 -7.57
CA VAL A 25 8.04 -5.56 -6.57
C VAL A 25 9.26 -5.87 -5.70
N ASN A 26 9.02 -6.13 -4.42
CA ASN A 26 10.00 -6.68 -3.49
C ASN A 26 10.13 -8.20 -3.66
N PHE A 27 10.95 -8.85 -2.81
CA PHE A 27 11.18 -10.29 -2.84
C PHE A 27 9.90 -11.14 -2.69
N TYR A 28 8.90 -10.60 -1.99
CA TYR A 28 7.60 -11.25 -1.78
C TYR A 28 6.60 -10.99 -2.91
N GLY A 29 7.04 -10.33 -4.00
CA GLY A 29 6.19 -10.01 -5.13
C GLY A 29 5.19 -8.88 -4.85
N MET A 30 5.42 -8.09 -3.79
CA MET A 30 4.54 -6.98 -3.42
C MET A 30 5.10 -5.65 -3.88
N ARG A 31 4.23 -4.78 -4.40
CA ARG A 31 4.57 -3.40 -4.75
C ARG A 31 4.53 -2.52 -3.48
N PRO A 32 5.20 -1.36 -3.44
CA PRO A 32 5.16 -0.47 -2.29
C PRO A 32 3.75 -0.12 -1.81
N VAL A 33 2.85 0.21 -2.74
CA VAL A 33 1.47 0.55 -2.38
C VAL A 33 0.73 -0.61 -1.69
N GLU A 34 1.11 -1.86 -2.00
CA GLU A 34 0.55 -3.07 -1.40
C GLU A 34 1.14 -3.34 -0.02
N VAL A 35 2.45 -3.13 0.17
CA VAL A 35 3.12 -3.20 1.47
C VAL A 35 2.51 -2.18 2.45
N ALA A 36 2.41 -0.91 2.03
CA ALA A 36 1.83 0.16 2.85
C ALA A 36 0.37 -0.13 3.21
N ALA A 37 -0.40 -0.66 2.24
CA ALA A 37 -1.78 -1.05 2.47
C ALA A 37 -1.91 -2.20 3.48
N GLN A 38 -1.06 -3.23 3.38
CA GLN A 38 -1.04 -4.34 4.33
C GLN A 38 -0.64 -3.91 5.74
N ALA A 39 0.28 -2.96 5.86
CA ALA A 39 0.62 -2.37 7.15
C ALA A 39 -0.51 -1.50 7.71
N GLY A 40 -1.34 -0.90 6.86
CA GLY A 40 -2.24 0.17 7.27
C GLY A 40 -1.49 1.49 7.49
N ASP A 41 -0.34 1.68 6.84
CA ASP A 41 0.45 2.91 6.94
C ASP A 41 -0.12 3.97 5.99
N VAL A 42 -0.93 4.86 6.56
CA VAL A 42 -1.60 5.94 5.83
C VAL A 42 -0.61 6.90 5.19
N ARG A 43 0.51 7.21 5.87
CA ARG A 43 1.46 8.23 5.41
C ARG A 43 2.23 7.72 4.20
N GLU A 44 2.76 6.51 4.29
CA GLU A 44 3.50 5.90 3.20
C GLU A 44 2.58 5.58 2.03
N PHE A 45 1.36 5.07 2.29
CA PHE A 45 0.38 4.82 1.25
C PHE A 45 0.07 6.08 0.44
N ALA A 46 -0.26 7.19 1.11
CA ALA A 46 -0.56 8.46 0.45
C ALA A 46 0.66 8.99 -0.33
N ALA A 47 1.88 8.90 0.24
CA ALA A 47 3.10 9.34 -0.42
C ALA A 47 3.40 8.55 -1.69
N ILE A 48 3.25 7.22 -1.65
CA ILE A 48 3.44 6.32 -2.81
C ILE A 48 2.42 6.63 -3.90
N VAL A 49 1.14 6.77 -3.54
CA VAL A 49 0.06 7.06 -4.50
C VAL A 49 0.19 8.45 -5.12
N ALA A 50 0.75 9.42 -4.39
CA ALA A 50 1.00 10.76 -4.88
C ALA A 50 2.26 10.90 -5.75
N HIS A 51 3.12 9.88 -5.78
CA HIS A 51 4.37 9.93 -6.54
C HIS A 51 4.09 10.07 -8.06
N PRO A 52 4.84 10.94 -8.78
CA PRO A 52 4.56 11.24 -10.19
C PRO A 52 4.63 10.01 -11.10
N ASP A 53 5.56 9.10 -10.82
CA ASP A 53 5.75 7.87 -11.61
C ASP A 53 4.87 6.70 -11.14
N PHE A 54 3.96 6.91 -10.18
CA PHE A 54 3.11 5.84 -9.68
C PHE A 54 2.20 5.28 -10.79
N ASP A 55 2.29 3.97 -11.03
CA ASP A 55 1.45 3.26 -11.99
C ASP A 55 0.42 2.37 -11.25
N PRO A 56 -0.89 2.68 -11.26
CA PRO A 56 -1.89 1.87 -10.58
C PRO A 56 -2.15 0.51 -11.27
N THR A 57 -1.67 0.30 -12.50
CA THR A 57 -1.97 -0.94 -13.25
C THR A 57 -1.45 -2.17 -12.52
N GLY A 58 -2.36 -3.10 -12.24
CA GLY A 58 -2.05 -4.36 -11.56
C GLY A 58 -1.82 -4.24 -10.04
N ALA A 59 -1.85 -3.05 -9.45
CA ALA A 59 -1.76 -2.89 -8.00
C ALA A 59 -3.07 -3.30 -7.31
N ARG A 60 -2.96 -4.01 -6.18
CA ARG A 60 -4.12 -4.55 -5.45
C ARG A 60 -4.18 -4.08 -3.99
N PRO A 61 -4.11 -2.77 -3.70
CA PRO A 61 -3.99 -2.30 -2.31
C PRO A 61 -5.15 -2.69 -1.40
N HIS A 62 -6.38 -2.81 -1.92
CA HIS A 62 -7.52 -3.25 -1.11
C HIS A 62 -7.36 -4.70 -0.62
N TYR A 63 -6.95 -5.60 -1.50
CA TYR A 63 -6.71 -7.00 -1.15
C TYR A 63 -5.66 -7.11 -0.03
N PHE A 64 -4.56 -6.36 -0.17
CA PHE A 64 -3.49 -6.38 0.84
C PHE A 64 -3.90 -5.69 2.15
N ALA A 65 -4.71 -4.63 2.10
CA ALA A 65 -5.30 -4.04 3.30
C ALA A 65 -6.20 -5.03 4.05
N ASP A 66 -6.99 -5.83 3.33
CA ASP A 66 -7.80 -6.90 3.93
C ASP A 66 -6.93 -8.00 4.56
N VAL A 67 -5.83 -8.39 3.92
CA VAL A 67 -4.84 -9.31 4.51
C VAL A 67 -4.29 -8.74 5.81
N GLY A 68 -3.89 -7.47 5.81
CA GLY A 68 -3.37 -6.77 6.99
C GLY A 68 -4.39 -6.66 8.13
N ARG A 69 -5.66 -6.39 7.79
CA ARG A 69 -6.79 -6.33 8.71
C ARG A 69 -7.03 -7.67 9.43
N LEU A 70 -6.88 -8.80 8.73
CA LEU A 70 -7.15 -10.14 9.28
C LEU A 70 -5.99 -10.74 10.08
N SER A 71 -4.81 -10.10 10.09
CA SER A 71 -3.59 -10.71 10.61
C SER A 71 -3.38 -10.55 12.13
N ASP A 72 -4.04 -9.60 12.80
CA ASP A 72 -3.92 -9.39 14.26
C ASP A 72 -5.15 -8.70 14.90
N GLY A 73 -5.10 -8.47 16.22
CA GLY A 73 -6.18 -7.82 16.98
C GLY A 73 -6.34 -6.31 16.77
N ASP A 74 -5.33 -5.63 16.22
CA ASP A 74 -5.34 -4.18 15.96
C ASP A 74 -5.60 -3.84 14.48
N GLY A 75 -5.76 -4.85 13.63
CA GLY A 75 -5.92 -4.74 12.18
C GLY A 75 -7.14 -3.93 11.78
N ASP A 76 -8.24 -4.06 12.52
CA ASP A 76 -9.46 -3.28 12.28
C ASP A 76 -9.24 -1.77 12.46
N ALA A 77 -8.51 -1.36 13.50
CA ALA A 77 -8.23 0.05 13.77
C ALA A 77 -7.25 0.64 12.75
N ARG A 78 -6.27 -0.14 12.27
CA ARG A 78 -5.37 0.26 11.17
C ARG A 78 -6.13 0.39 9.85
N PHE A 79 -6.94 -0.61 9.50
CA PHE A 79 -7.77 -0.60 8.29
C PHE A 79 -8.74 0.57 8.29
N ALA A 80 -9.41 0.85 9.42
CA ALA A 80 -10.33 1.98 9.53
C ALA A 80 -9.67 3.34 9.23
N ARG A 81 -8.41 3.52 9.64
CA ARG A 81 -7.61 4.73 9.35
C ARG A 81 -7.19 4.82 7.88
N LEU A 82 -6.87 3.69 7.26
CA LEU A 82 -6.45 3.61 5.86
C LEU A 82 -7.63 3.71 4.86
N ARG A 83 -8.84 3.30 5.27
CA ARG A 83 -10.02 3.21 4.41
C ARG A 83 -10.30 4.46 3.56
N PRO A 84 -10.22 5.70 4.07
CA PRO A 84 -10.44 6.89 3.23
C PRO A 84 -9.45 7.00 2.06
N GLU A 85 -8.18 6.62 2.26
CA GLU A 85 -7.16 6.64 1.21
C GLU A 85 -7.38 5.52 0.18
N LEU A 86 -7.86 4.35 0.62
CA LEU A 86 -8.25 3.27 -0.29
C LEU A 86 -9.44 3.66 -1.16
N ASP A 87 -10.45 4.30 -0.56
CA ASP A 87 -11.60 4.82 -1.30
C ASP A 87 -11.18 5.89 -2.32
N ALA A 88 -10.29 6.80 -1.93
CA ALA A 88 -9.71 7.80 -2.83
C ALA A 88 -8.92 7.15 -3.97
N TYR A 89 -8.09 6.14 -3.68
CA TYR A 89 -7.37 5.34 -4.67
C TYR A 89 -8.34 4.71 -5.68
N LYS A 90 -9.41 4.07 -5.19
CA LYS A 90 -10.41 3.41 -6.04
C LYS A 90 -11.11 4.41 -6.95
N SER A 91 -11.54 5.54 -6.40
CA SER A 91 -12.18 6.62 -7.15
C SER A 91 -11.27 7.18 -8.25
N ARG A 92 -9.97 7.35 -7.94
CA ARG A 92 -8.99 7.93 -8.87
C ARG A 92 -8.57 6.98 -10.00
N PHE A 93 -8.41 5.69 -9.72
CA PHE A 93 -7.74 4.76 -10.65
C PHE A 93 -8.57 3.57 -11.12
N VAL A 94 -9.61 3.19 -10.38
CA VAL A 94 -10.43 2.00 -10.68
C VAL A 94 -11.79 2.39 -11.25
N SER A 95 -12.34 3.52 -10.79
CA SER A 95 -13.65 4.03 -11.20
C SER A 95 -13.59 4.82 -12.52
N ARG A 96 -13.28 4.14 -13.63
CA ARG A 96 -13.70 4.58 -14.97
C ARG A 96 -14.11 3.36 -15.79
N PRO A 97 -15.41 3.17 -16.08
CA PRO A 97 -15.81 2.35 -17.22
C PRO A 97 -15.31 3.02 -18.50
N ARG A 98 -14.70 2.26 -19.40
CA ARG A 98 -14.67 2.61 -20.83
C ARG A 98 -16.07 2.48 -21.41
#